data_AF-A0A496ZT29-F1
#
_entry.id   AF-A0A496ZT29-F1
#
_cell.length_a   1.000
_cell.length_b   1.000
_cell.length_c   1.000
_cell.angle_alpha   90.00
_cell.angle_beta   90.00
_cell.angle_gamma   90.00
#
_symmetry.space_group_name_H-M   'P 1'
#
loop_
_entity.id
_entity.type
_entity.pdbx_description
1 polymer ?
#
loop_
_entity_poly.entity_id
_entity_poly.type
_entity_poly.pdbx_seq_one_letter_code
_entity_poly.pdbx_strand_id
1 'polypeptide(L)' 'MKQWVYEARCVRCGKTNIFYMMGVSDKDIPFIKSKYVKNPFLLQYCEYCKKETLHKWLTIYQKTK' A
#
# COMPACT_ATOMS: atom_id res chain seq x y z
N MET A 1 7.27 14.98 10.78
CA MET A 1 6.75 14.56 9.45
C MET A 1 6.14 13.18 9.60
N LYS A 2 4.88 12.97 9.17
CA LYS A 2 4.21 11.67 9.29
C LYS A 2 4.61 10.77 8.10
N GLN A 3 5.03 9.54 8.38
CA GLN A 3 5.31 8.52 7.35
C GLN A 3 4.22 7.46 7.42
N TRP A 4 3.61 7.17 6.27
CA TRP A 4 2.64 6.10 6.15
C TRP A 4 3.28 4.89 5.48
N VAL A 5 2.96 3.71 5.98
CA VAL A 5 3.45 2.45 5.45
C VAL A 5 2.24 1.59 5.11
N TYR A 6 2.27 0.96 3.95
CA TYR A 6 1.29 -0.04 3.59
C TYR A 6 1.92 -1.31 3.08
N GLU A 7 1.30 -2.41 3.49
CA GLU A 7 1.60 -3.76 3.06
C GLU A 7 0.58 -4.15 1.99
N ALA A 8 1.07 -4.60 0.85
CA ALA A 8 0.22 -5.16 -0.18
C ALA A 8 0.82 -6.44 -0.77
N ARG A 9 -0.02 -7.46 -0.96
CA ARG A 9 0.37 -8.76 -1.51
C ARG A 9 0.33 -8.72 -3.03
N CYS A 10 1.46 -8.98 -3.68
CA CYS A 10 1.51 -9.12 -5.14
C CYS A 10 0.62 -10.29 -5.58
N VAL A 11 -0.32 -10.04 -6.49
CA VAL A 11 -1.22 -11.05 -7.04
C VAL A 11 -0.46 -12.06 -7.91
N ARG A 12 0.67 -11.66 -8.50
CA ARG A 12 1.48 -12.51 -9.38
C ARG A 12 2.38 -13.50 -8.63
N CYS A 13 3.14 -13.03 -7.63
CA CYS A 13 4.11 -13.89 -6.92
C CYS A 13 3.70 -14.23 -5.48
N GLY A 14 2.58 -13.69 -4.98
CA GLY A 14 2.09 -13.95 -3.62
C GLY A 14 2.90 -13.29 -2.50
N LYS A 15 4.04 -12.65 -2.81
CA LYS A 15 4.89 -11.97 -1.84
C LYS A 15 4.30 -10.64 -1.40
N THR A 16 4.42 -10.33 -0.11
CA THR A 16 4.06 -9.02 0.44
C THR A 16 5.15 -8.00 0.14
N ASN A 17 4.76 -6.86 -0.41
CA ASN A 17 5.62 -5.71 -0.65
C ASN A 17 5.22 -4.60 0.33
N ILE A 18 6.22 -3.87 0.82
CA ILE A 18 6.04 -2.76 1.76
C ILE A 18 6.31 -1.48 0.99
N PHE A 19 5.35 -0.57 1.04
CA PHE A 19 5.44 0.70 0.33
C PHE A 19 5.38 1.85 1.33
N TYR A 20 6.24 2.84 1.11
CA TYR A 20 6.39 4.01 1.98
C TYR A 20 5.84 5.23 1.28
N MET A 21 4.88 5.91 1.91
CA MET A 21 4.34 7.16 1.44
C MET A 21 4.83 8.31 2.31
N MET A 22 5.55 9.24 1.69
CA MET A 22 5.96 10.50 2.30
C MET A 22 5.02 11.62 1.83
N GLY A 23 4.73 12.58 2.71
CA GLY A 23 3.93 13.76 2.37
C GLY A 23 2.41 13.55 2.33
N VAL A 24 1.92 12.39 2.74
CA VAL A 24 0.48 12.08 2.77
C VAL A 24 -0.13 12.56 4.08
N SER A 25 -1.20 13.35 4.01
CA SER A 25 -1.93 13.85 5.17
C SER A 25 -2.94 12.83 5.67
N ASP A 26 -3.33 12.90 6.95
CA ASP A 26 -4.35 12.00 7.51
C ASP A 26 -5.71 12.10 6.80
N LYS A 27 -5.92 13.19 6.04
CA LYS A 27 -7.12 13.46 5.22
C LYS A 27 -7.11 12.74 3.86
N ASP A 28 -5.97 12.23 3.42
CA ASP A 28 -5.84 11.41 2.20
C ASP A 28 -6.02 9.91 2.51
N ILE A 29 -5.72 9.53 3.75
CA ILE A 29 -5.92 8.20 4.34
C ILE A 29 -7.41 7.77 4.53
N PRO A 30 -8.46 8.63 4.64
CA PRO A 30 -9.84 8.19 4.83
C PRO A 30 -10.37 7.36 3.65
N PHE A 31 -9.87 7.62 2.42
CA PHE A 31 -10.13 6.76 1.25
C PHE A 31 -9.63 5.33 1.45
N ILE A 32 -8.63 5.18 2.29
CA ILE A 32 -7.90 3.95 2.56
C ILE A 32 -8.43 3.24 3.82
N LYS A 33 -8.80 4.00 4.86
CA LYS A 33 -9.43 3.49 6.10
C LYS A 33 -10.92 3.17 5.94
N SER A 34 -11.56 3.67 4.89
CA SER A 34 -12.89 3.21 4.50
C SER A 34 -12.83 1.69 4.33
N LYS A 35 -13.72 0.95 5.01
CA LYS A 35 -13.99 -0.48 4.76
C LYS A 35 -14.25 -0.80 3.28
N TYR A 36 -14.44 0.22 2.47
CA TYR A 36 -14.54 0.20 1.02
C TYR A 36 -13.36 0.97 0.41
N VAL A 37 -12.17 0.35 0.39
CA VAL A 37 -11.20 0.72 -0.63
C VAL A 37 -11.86 0.34 -1.95
N LYS A 38 -12.40 1.32 -2.69
CA LYS A 38 -13.18 1.11 -3.93
C LYS A 38 -12.40 0.27 -4.96
N ASN A 39 -11.08 0.19 -4.83
CA ASN A 39 -10.23 -0.73 -5.56
C ASN A 39 -9.33 -1.49 -4.58
N PRO A 40 -9.61 -2.77 -4.25
CA PRO A 40 -8.79 -3.55 -3.31
C PRO A 40 -7.40 -3.89 -3.89
N PHE A 41 -7.12 -3.45 -5.12
CA PHE A 41 -5.86 -3.64 -5.80
C PHE A 41 -5.19 -2.32 -6.16
N LEU A 42 -3.87 -2.31 -6.12
CA LEU A 42 -2.98 -1.23 -6.53
C LEU A 42 -2.02 -1.75 -7.59
N LEU A 43 -1.86 -1.01 -8.70
CA LEU A 43 -0.81 -1.31 -9.67
C LEU A 43 0.49 -0.65 -9.19
N GLN A 44 1.50 -1.46 -8.88
CA GLN A 44 2.79 -0.94 -8.45
C GLN A 44 3.94 -1.90 -8.79
N TYR A 45 5.16 -1.38 -8.79
CA TYR A 45 6.36 -2.18 -8.96
C TYR A 45 6.51 -3.21 -7.83
N CYS A 46 6.65 -4.49 -8.18
CA CYS A 46 6.94 -5.56 -7.24
C CYS A 46 8.44 -5.83 -7.23
N GLU A 47 9.08 -5.72 -6.06
CA GLU A 47 10.52 -5.92 -5.91
C GLU A 47 10.96 -7.36 -6.23
N TYR A 48 10.06 -8.32 -6.03
CA TYR A 48 10.28 -9.74 -6.30
C TYR A 48 10.07 -10.10 -7.77
N CYS A 49 9.08 -9.50 -8.45
CA CYS A 49 8.84 -9.73 -9.87
C CYS A 49 9.71 -8.86 -10.78
N LYS A 50 10.37 -7.85 -10.22
CA LYS A 50 11.16 -6.83 -10.93
C LYS A 50 10.37 -6.10 -12.03
N LYS A 51 9.06 -5.94 -11.82
CA LYS A 51 8.16 -5.24 -12.75
C LYS A 51 6.88 -4.80 -12.06
N GLU A 52 6.09 -3.97 -12.75
CA GLU A 52 4.77 -3.57 -12.31
C GLU A 52 3.79 -4.75 -12.28
N THR A 53 3.05 -4.84 -11.19
CA THR A 53 2.06 -5.89 -10.96
C THR A 53 0.91 -5.35 -10.09
N LEU A 54 -0.23 -6.02 -10.15
CA LEU A 54 -1.32 -5.75 -9.23
C LEU A 54 -0.99 -6.30 -7.84
N HIS A 55 -1.26 -5.50 -6.83
CA HIS A 55 -1.08 -5.83 -5.42
C HIS A 55 -2.38 -5.65 -4.67
N LYS A 56 -2.79 -6.66 -3.90
CA LYS A 56 -3.95 -6.56 -3.02
C LYS A 56 -3.55 -5.89 -1.70
N TRP A 57 -4.29 -4.87 -1.28
CA TRP A 57 -4.07 -4.21 0.01
C TRP A 57 -4.22 -5.21 1.17
N LEU A 58 -3.32 -5.13 2.15
CA LEU A 58 -3.39 -5.88 3.40
C LEU A 58 -3.61 -4.95 4.59
N THR A 59 -2.57 -4.20 4.97
CA THR A 59 -2.52 -3.45 6.22
C THR A 59 -1.86 -2.11 6.01
N ILE A 60 -2.32 -1.08 6.73
CA ILE A 60 -1.88 0.30 6.55
C ILE A 60 -1.77 0.93 7.91
N TYR A 61 -0.58 1.45 8.21
CA TYR A 61 -0.24 1.95 9.52
C TYR A 61 0.68 3.16 9.42
N GLN A 62 0.60 4.01 10.45
CA GLN A 62 1.44 5.18 10.56
C GLN A 62 2.69 4.79 11.33
N LYS A 63 3.88 5.03 10.76
CA LYS A 63 5.14 4.88 11.47
C LYS A 63 5.54 6.25 12.00
N THR A 64 5.43 6.46 13.31
CA THR A 64 6.09 7.57 14.00
C THR A 64 7.56 7.21 14.17
N LYS A 65 8.48 8.12 13.81
CA LYS A 65 9.90 7.97 14.14
C LYS A 65 10.11 8.04 15.65
#